data_AF-A0A9D1NJ66-F1
#
_entry.id   AF-A0A9D1NJ66-F1
#
_cell.length_a   1.000
_cell.length_b   1.000
_cell.length_c   1.000
_cell.angle_alpha   90.00
_cell.angle_beta   90.00
_cell.angle_gamma   90.00
#
_symmetry.space_group_name_H-M   'P 1'
#
loop_
_entity.id
_entity.type
_entity.pdbx_description
1 polymer ?
#
loop_
_entity_poly.entity_id
_entity_poly.type
_entity_poly.pdbx_seq_one_letter_code
_entity_poly.pdbx_strand_id
1 'polypeptide(L)' 'MPRETVIIECTEARKEGKNPSRYMTTRNKKTMQAKVEKMKYNPSLRRRTLHKEIKG' A
#
# COMPACT_ATOMS: atom_id res chain seq x y z
N MET A 1 -15.07 15.07 -6.03
CA MET A 1 -13.95 15.39 -5.10
C MET A 1 -12.67 14.73 -5.62
N PRO A 2 -11.58 15.45 -5.87
CA PRO A 2 -10.45 14.92 -6.65
C PRO A 2 -9.50 14.00 -5.87
N ARG A 3 -9.73 13.79 -4.56
CA ARG A 3 -8.91 12.90 -3.72
C ARG A 3 -9.74 11.69 -3.30
N GLU A 4 -9.31 10.52 -3.75
CA GLU A 4 -9.87 9.22 -3.42
C GLU A 4 -9.03 8.58 -2.31
N THR A 5 -9.69 7.98 -1.33
CA THR A 5 -8.99 7.21 -0.28
C THR A 5 -8.73 5.82 -0.81
N VAL A 6 -7.47 5.40 -0.80
CA VAL A 6 -7.01 4.10 -1.28
C VAL A 6 -6.24 3.38 -0.18
N ILE A 7 -6.32 2.05 -0.18
CA ILE A 7 -5.60 1.20 0.76
C ILE A 7 -4.41 0.58 0.03
N ILE A 8 -3.23 0.65 0.64
CA ILE A 8 -2.01 -0.02 0.16
C ILE A 8 -1.65 -1.18 1.09
N GLU A 9 -1.27 -2.33 0.54
CA GLU A 9 -0.89 -3.55 1.28
C GLU A 9 0.53 -4.00 0.94
N CYS A 10 1.24 -4.52 1.95
CA CYS A 10 2.56 -5.12 1.79
C CYS A 10 2.53 -6.33 0.83
N THR A 11 3.41 -6.31 -0.16
CA THR A 11 3.51 -7.39 -1.17
C THR A 11 4.45 -8.54 -0.77
N GLU A 12 5.32 -8.31 0.23
CA GLU A 12 6.36 -9.24 0.63
C GLU A 12 5.89 -10.19 1.74
N ALA A 13 5.12 -9.68 2.70
CA ALA A 13 4.74 -10.43 3.90
C ALA A 13 3.98 -11.74 3.62
N ARG A 14 3.09 -11.75 2.61
CA ARG A 14 2.36 -12.97 2.22
C ARG A 14 3.29 -14.08 1.74
N LYS A 15 4.39 -13.73 1.07
CA LYS A 15 5.39 -14.71 0.59
C LYS A 15 6.19 -15.31 1.75
N GLU A 16 6.39 -14.54 2.81
CA GLU A 16 7.07 -14.97 4.03
C GLU A 16 6.13 -15.63 5.05
N GLY A 17 4.87 -15.87 4.70
CA GLY A 17 3.87 -16.46 5.61
C GLY A 17 3.48 -15.55 6.78
N LYS A 18 3.76 -14.24 6.69
CA LYS A 18 3.43 -13.25 7.73
C LYS A 18 2.24 -12.38 7.34
N ASN A 19 1.64 -11.76 8.34
CA ASN A 19 0.53 -10.83 8.12
C ASN A 19 1.00 -9.58 7.34
N PRO A 20 0.35 -9.23 6.22
CA PRO A 20 0.70 -8.04 5.47
C PRO A 20 0.18 -6.78 6.17
N SER A 21 1.03 -5.77 6.30
CA SER A 21 0.63 -4.45 6.79
C SER A 21 -0.21 -3.71 5.75
N ARG A 22 -1.25 -3.01 6.21
CA ARG A 22 -2.16 -2.19 5.39
C ARG A 22 -2.12 -0.74 5.86
N TYR A 23 -2.09 0.19 4.91
CA TYR A 23 -2.12 1.62 5.18
C TYR A 23 -3.17 2.32 4.32
N MET A 24 -3.81 3.32 4.90
CA MET A 24 -4.71 4.21 4.18
C MET A 24 -3.92 5.42 3.64
N THR A 25 -4.12 5.75 2.38
CA THR A 25 -3.53 6.93 1.75
C THR A 25 -4.55 7.58 0.81
N THR A 26 -4.25 8.78 0.34
CA THR A 26 -5.10 9.48 -0.63
C THR A 26 -4.40 9.51 -1.98
N ARG A 27 -5.16 9.28 -3.04
CA ARG A 27 -4.72 9.41 -4.43
C ARG A 27 -5.49 10.54 -5.09
N ASN A 28 -4.78 11.40 -5.82
CA ASN A 28 -5.42 12.36 -6.70
C ASN A 28 -5.68 11.72 -8.06
N LYS A 29 -6.94 11.38 -8.34
CA LYS A 29 -7.33 10.68 -9.58
C LYS A 29 -7.03 11.51 -10.85
N LYS A 30 -6.94 12.84 -10.75
CA LYS A 30 -6.65 13.72 -11.89
C LYS A 30 -5.18 13.66 -12.32
N THR A 31 -4.26 13.62 -11.36
CA THR A 31 -2.81 13.69 -11.62
C THR A 31 -2.12 12.33 -11.56
N MET A 32 -2.67 11.38 -10.80
CA MET A 32 -2.12 10.04 -10.63
C MET A 32 -3.20 9.00 -10.91
N GLN A 33 -3.21 8.52 -12.16
CA GLN A 33 -4.09 7.44 -12.61
C GLN A 33 -3.48 6.04 -12.39
N ALA A 34 -2.15 5.96 -12.25
CA ALA A 34 -1.45 4.72 -11.95
C ALA A 34 -1.71 4.24 -10.50
N LYS A 35 -1.51 2.93 -10.27
CA LYS A 35 -1.59 2.33 -8.94
C LYS A 35 -0.57 2.98 -8.00
N VAL A 36 -0.98 3.28 -6.77
CA VAL A 36 -0.07 3.83 -5.76
C VAL A 36 0.86 2.74 -5.24
N GLU A 37 2.16 2.97 -5.38
CA GLU A 37 3.20 2.13 -4.78
C GLU A 37 4.06 3.00 -3.85
N LYS A 38 4.20 2.58 -2.58
CA LYS A 38 4.97 3.31 -1.58
C LYS A 38 5.75 2.35 -0.70
N MET A 39 6.98 2.73 -0.36
CA MET A 39 7.75 2.04 0.68
C MET A 39 7.21 2.45 2.04
N LYS A 40 6.68 1.47 2.79
CA LYS A 40 6.20 1.65 4.15
C LYS A 40 6.80 0.60 5.06
N TYR A 41 6.88 0.93 6.34
CA TYR A 41 7.34 -0.01 7.34
C TYR A 41 6.34 -1.15 7.50
N ASN A 42 6.80 -2.39 7.58
CA ASN A 42 5.98 -3.52 7.95
C ASN A 42 6.39 -3.99 9.37
N PRO A 43 5.49 -3.88 10.38
CA PRO A 43 5.78 -4.32 11.74
C PRO A 43 6.09 -5.82 11.89
N SER A 44 5.47 -6.69 11.09
CA SER A 44 5.68 -8.14 11.12
C SER A 44 7.04 -8.56 10.56
N LEU A 45 7.58 -7.77 9.62
CA LEU A 45 8.90 -7.98 9.03
C LEU A 45 9.99 -7.12 9.68
N ARG A 46 9.60 -6.15 10.50
CA ARG A 46 10.49 -5.17 11.15
C ARG A 46 11.39 -4.41 10.16
N ARG A 47 10.93 -4.20 8.93
CA ARG A 47 11.66 -3.49 7.85
C ARG A 47 10.72 -2.74 6.93
N ARG A 48 11.26 -1.83 6.11
CA ARG A 48 10.48 -1.20 5.03
C ARG A 48 10.31 -2.18 3.87
N THR A 49 9.09 -2.27 3.39
CA THR A 49 8.69 -3.16 2.30
C THR A 49 7.82 -2.42 1.30
N LEU A 50 7.71 -2.97 0.10
CA LEU A 50 6.90 -2.39 -0.96
C LEU A 50 5.42 -2.64 -0.70
N HIS A 51 4.67 -1.55 -0.56
CA HIS A 51 3.21 -1.60 -0.45
C HIS A 51 2.57 -1.13 -1.75
N LYS A 52 1.62 -1.91 -2.25
CA LYS A 52 0.88 -1.62 -3.48
C LYS A 52 -0.59 -1.41 -3.18
N GLU A 53 -1.20 -0.52 -3.94
CA GLU A 53 -2.64 -0.29 -3.90
C GLU A 53 -3.42 -1.58 -4.16
N ILE A 54 -4.30 -1.93 -3.22
CA ILE A 54 -5.31 -2.94 -3.43
C ILE A 54 -6.50 -2.26 -4.08
N LYS A 55 -7.02 -2.85 -5.17
CA LYS A 55 -8.37 -2.53 -5.62
C LYS A 55 -9.36 -3.08 -4.60
N GLY A 56 -10.10 -2.19 -3.97
CA GLY A 56 -11.39 -2.57 -3.38
C GLY A 56 -12.33 -3.08 -4.45
#